data_AF-A0A6J4S5A8-F1
#
_entry.id   AF-A0A6J4S5A8-F1
#
_cell.length_a   1.000
_cell.length_b   1.000
_cell.length_c   1.000
_cell.angle_alpha   90.00
_cell.angle_beta   90.00
_cell.angle_gamma   90.00
#
_symmetry.space_group_name_H-M   'P 1'
#
loop_
_entity.id
_entity.type
_entity.pdbx_description
1 polymer ?
#
loop_
_entity_poly.entity_id
_entity_poly.type
_entity_poly.pdbx_seq_one_letter_code
_entity_poly.pdbx_strand_id
1 'polypeptide(L)'
;TGMALAFIPSLGTAIQSARPEEGGLASGIVNTSYQVGSALGLAAMTAVATSRGAGQLGNASALTDGYSAAFLGAAGIAVAGALLAAALLRVPKTAAENEQPAEEREFVAA
;
A
#
# COMPACT_ATOMS: atom_id res chain seq x y z
N THR A 1 -1.45 -10.01 -6.45
CA THR A 1 -1.32 -9.92 -4.98
C THR A 1 -2.14 -8.73 -4.48
N GLY A 2 -2.56 -8.71 -3.21
CA GLY A 2 -3.36 -7.59 -2.67
C GLY A 2 -2.68 -6.23 -2.82
N MET A 3 -1.34 -6.18 -2.74
CA MET A 3 -0.57 -4.96 -2.99
C MET A 3 -0.83 -4.36 -4.38
N ALA A 4 -0.83 -5.16 -5.45
CA ALA A 4 -1.05 -4.63 -6.81
C ALA A 4 -2.42 -3.96 -6.97
N LEU A 5 -3.46 -4.50 -6.32
CA LEU A 5 -4.82 -3.96 -6.33
C LEU A 5 -4.91 -2.60 -5.60
N ALA A 6 -4.06 -2.35 -4.61
CA ALA A 6 -4.06 -1.09 -3.87
C ALA A 6 -3.10 -0.04 -4.47
N PHE A 7 -1.91 -0.47 -4.91
CA PHE A 7 -0.82 0.43 -5.28
C PHE A 7 -1.07 1.14 -6.61
N ILE A 8 -1.49 0.40 -7.63
CA ILE A 8 -1.72 0.92 -8.98
C ILE A 8 -2.75 2.07 -8.97
N PRO A 9 -3.98 1.87 -8.44
CA PRO A 9 -4.96 2.95 -8.41
C PRO A 9 -4.55 4.11 -7.49
N SER A 10 -3.84 3.84 -6.39
CA SER A 10 -3.37 4.90 -5.47
C SER A 10 -2.35 5.83 -6.13
N LEU A 11 -1.34 5.27 -6.81
CA LEU A 11 -0.34 6.06 -7.54
C LEU A 11 -0.99 6.80 -8.72
N GLY A 12 -1.87 6.13 -9.46
CA GLY A 12 -2.61 6.76 -10.56
C GLY A 12 -3.43 7.97 -10.09
N THR A 13 -4.11 7.86 -8.95
CA THR A 13 -4.90 8.95 -8.36
C THR A 13 -4.01 10.09 -7.87
N ALA A 14 -2.90 9.78 -7.20
CA ALA A 14 -1.98 10.79 -6.68
C ALA A 14 -1.32 11.61 -7.79
N ILE A 15 -0.90 10.98 -8.89
CA ILE A 15 -0.31 11.66 -10.03
C ILE A 15 -1.36 12.49 -10.78
N GLN A 16 -2.57 11.95 -10.99
CA GLN A 16 -3.65 12.68 -11.66
C GLN A 16 -4.19 13.87 -10.85
N SER A 17 -4.04 13.84 -9.53
CA SER A 17 -4.48 14.92 -8.64
C SER A 17 -3.48 16.08 -8.52
N ALA A 18 -2.24 15.92 -9.01
CA ALA A 18 -1.20 16.94 -8.96
C ALA A 18 -1.10 17.70 -10.28
N ARG A 19 -0.67 18.97 -10.24
CA ARG A 19 -0.34 19.68 -11.49
C ARG A 19 0.82 18.95 -12.19
N PRO A 20 0.91 18.99 -13.54
CA PRO A 20 1.95 18.26 -14.29
C PRO A 20 3.38 18.57 -13.80
N GLU A 21 3.62 19.80 -13.37
CA GLU A 21 4.87 20.29 -12.80
C GLU A 21 5.16 19.83 -11.36
N GLU A 22 4.16 19.29 -10.64
CA GLU A 22 4.25 18.83 -9.25
C GLU A 22 4.29 17.30 -9.12
N GLY A 23 4.28 16.55 -10.23
CA GLY A 23 4.23 15.08 -10.21
C GLY A 23 5.40 14.43 -9.46
N GLY A 24 6.60 15.01 -9.55
CA GLY A 24 7.78 14.57 -8.78
C GLY A 24 7.61 14.78 -7.27
N LEU A 25 6.99 15.89 -6.86
CA LEU A 25 6.70 16.18 -5.45
C LEU A 25 5.61 15.24 -4.92
N ALA A 26 4.54 15.02 -5.69
CA ALA A 26 3.47 14.10 -5.33
C ALA A 26 4.00 12.66 -5.16
N SER A 27 4.78 12.17 -6.12
CA SER A 27 5.42 10.84 -6.04
C SER A 27 6.39 10.74 -4.86
N GLY A 28 7.18 11.79 -4.61
CA GLY A 28 8.09 11.85 -3.46
C GLY A 28 7.38 11.76 -2.11
N ILE A 29 6.24 12.46 -1.95
CA ILE A 29 5.40 12.40 -0.75
C ILE A 29 4.82 10.99 -0.58
N VAL A 30 4.25 10.40 -1.64
CA VAL A 30 3.67 9.05 -1.58
C VAL A 30 4.72 8.01 -1.24
N ASN A 31 5.86 8.02 -1.93
CA ASN A 31 6.91 7.03 -1.73
C ASN A 31 7.54 7.13 -0.33
N THR A 32 7.79 8.35 0.17
CA THR A 32 8.29 8.54 1.54
C THR A 32 7.26 8.07 2.56
N SER A 33 5.99 8.45 2.39
CA SER A 33 4.91 8.02 3.27
C SER A 33 4.78 6.49 3.31
N TYR A 34 4.92 5.84 2.15
CA TYR A 34 4.90 4.39 2.06
C TYR A 34 6.08 3.73 2.78
N GLN A 35 7.30 4.22 2.58
CA GLN A 35 8.48 3.68 3.25
C GLN A 35 8.41 3.88 4.77
N VAL A 36 8.05 5.07 5.22
CA VAL A 36 7.90 5.39 6.65
C VAL A 36 6.79 4.54 7.27
N GLY A 37 5.62 4.45 6.61
CA GLY A 37 4.51 3.61 7.06
C GLY A 37 4.89 2.13 7.13
N SER A 38 5.62 1.63 6.14
CA SER A 38 6.11 0.23 6.11
C SER A 38 7.06 -0.06 7.26
N ALA A 39 8.01 0.84 7.53
CA ALA A 39 8.94 0.72 8.65
C ALA A 39 8.21 0.72 10.00
N LEU A 40 7.26 1.64 10.20
CA LEU A 40 6.46 1.72 11.43
C LEU A 40 5.58 0.50 11.62
N GLY A 41 4.90 0.04 10.56
CA GLY A 41 4.06 -1.17 10.60
C GLY A 41 4.87 -2.41 10.95
N LEU A 42 6.04 -2.60 10.31
CA LEU A 42 6.93 -3.71 10.61
C LEU A 42 7.46 -3.65 12.05
N ALA A 43 7.87 -2.46 12.52
CA ALA A 43 8.35 -2.28 13.88
C ALA A 43 7.27 -2.64 14.92
N ALA A 44 6.03 -2.15 14.72
CA ALA A 44 4.91 -2.46 15.60
C ALA A 44 4.58 -3.96 15.62
N MET A 45 4.51 -4.61 14.46
CA MET A 45 4.22 -6.05 14.40
C MET A 45 5.35 -6.89 14.99
N THR A 46 6.60 -6.47 14.82
CA THR A 46 7.76 -7.12 15.46
C THR A 46 7.69 -7.01 16.98
N ALA A 47 7.30 -5.84 17.51
CA ALA A 47 7.09 -5.65 18.94
C ALA A 47 5.97 -6.55 19.47
N VAL A 48 4.84 -6.64 18.76
CA VAL A 48 3.74 -7.56 19.09
C VAL A 48 4.22 -9.01 19.09
N ALA A 49 4.89 -9.46 18.03
CA ALA A 49 5.41 -10.82 17.92
C ALA A 49 6.34 -11.16 19.10
N THR A 50 7.29 -10.26 19.37
CA THR A 50 8.29 -10.44 20.43
C THR A 50 7.63 -10.49 21.80
N SER A 51 6.66 -9.61 22.06
CA SER A 51 5.89 -9.59 23.32
C SER A 51 5.08 -10.88 23.57
N ARG A 52 4.82 -11.66 22.52
CA ARG A 52 4.03 -12.89 22.55
C ARG A 52 4.84 -14.17 22.40
N GLY A 53 6.18 -14.08 22.48
CA GLY A 53 7.05 -15.24 22.52
C GLY A 53 7.96 -15.42 21.31
N ALA A 54 7.87 -14.57 20.28
CA ALA A 54 8.72 -14.70 19.09
C ALA A 54 10.22 -14.47 19.36
N GLY A 55 10.58 -13.93 20.54
CA GLY A 55 11.97 -13.81 20.98
C GLY A 55 12.55 -15.10 21.60
N GLN A 56 11.72 -16.11 21.90
CA GLN A 56 12.17 -17.36 22.53
C GLN A 56 12.66 -18.36 21.49
N LEU A 57 13.88 -18.13 21.00
CA LEU A 57 14.53 -19.00 20.03
C LEU A 57 14.63 -20.44 20.55
N GLY A 58 14.34 -21.42 19.69
CA GLY A 58 14.33 -22.84 20.03
C GLY A 58 13.00 -23.35 20.62
N ASN A 59 12.06 -22.47 20.96
CA ASN A 59 10.71 -22.85 21.36
C ASN A 59 9.72 -22.63 20.20
N ALA A 60 9.49 -23.67 19.41
CA ALA A 60 8.62 -23.61 18.23
C ALA A 60 7.20 -23.12 18.54
N SER A 61 6.62 -23.54 19.67
CA SER A 61 5.27 -23.10 20.08
C SER A 61 5.23 -21.59 20.34
N ALA A 62 6.20 -21.07 21.11
CA ALA A 62 6.26 -19.64 21.42
C ALA A 62 6.52 -18.77 20.18
N LEU A 63 7.32 -19.27 19.23
CA LEU A 63 7.53 -18.62 17.93
C LEU A 63 6.22 -18.54 17.14
N THR A 64 5.49 -19.66 17.03
CA THR A 64 4.21 -19.72 16.34
C THR A 64 3.17 -18.79 16.97
N ASP A 65 3.05 -18.79 18.30
CA ASP A 65 2.12 -17.91 19.01
C ASP A 65 2.46 -16.43 18.79
N GLY A 66 3.74 -16.09 18.84
CA GLY A 66 4.24 -14.74 18.57
C GLY A 66 3.90 -14.25 17.17
N TYR A 67 4.27 -15.01 16.14
CA TYR A 67 3.97 -14.64 14.75
C TYR A 67 2.46 -14.65 14.45
N SER A 68 1.71 -15.58 15.03
CA SER A 68 0.24 -15.62 14.86
C SER A 68 -0.41 -14.35 15.42
N ALA A 69 0.03 -13.89 16.59
CA ALA A 69 -0.45 -12.63 17.16
C ALA A 69 -0.12 -11.42 16.26
N ALA A 70 1.08 -11.39 15.68
CA ALA A 70 1.46 -10.33 14.73
C ALA A 70 0.64 -10.37 13.44
N PHE A 71 0.36 -11.56 12.88
CA PHE A 71 -0.51 -11.68 11.70
C PHE A 71 -1.95 -11.28 11.99
N LEU A 72 -2.50 -11.62 13.16
CA LEU A 72 -3.82 -11.15 13.57
C LEU A 72 -3.85 -9.62 13.74
N GLY A 73 -2.78 -9.03 14.29
CA GLY A 73 -2.61 -7.58 14.34
C GLY A 73 -2.60 -6.94 12.95
N ALA A 74 -1.82 -7.51 12.02
CA ALA A 74 -1.75 -7.06 10.64
C ALA A 74 -3.11 -7.20 9.92
N ALA A 75 -3.85 -8.28 10.17
CA ALA A 75 -5.20 -8.47 9.66
C ALA A 75 -6.16 -7.39 10.20
N GLY A 76 -6.07 -7.03 11.48
CA GLY A 76 -6.83 -5.93 12.07
C GLY A 76 -6.53 -4.58 11.39
N ILE A 77 -5.25 -4.28 11.13
CA ILE A 77 -4.85 -3.06 10.40
C ILE A 77 -5.39 -3.08 8.97
N ALA A 78 -5.32 -4.22 8.28
CA ALA A 78 -5.83 -4.36 6.93
C ALA A 78 -7.35 -4.13 6.86
N VAL A 79 -8.11 -4.69 7.81
CA VAL A 79 -9.57 -4.45 7.92
C VAL A 79 -9.87 -2.99 8.21
N ALA A 80 -9.16 -2.35 9.14
CA ALA A 80 -9.33 -0.93 9.42
C ALA A 80 -9.04 -0.07 8.18
N GLY A 81 -7.95 -0.37 7.47
CA GLY A 81 -7.61 0.30 6.21
C GLY A 81 -8.68 0.10 5.13
N ALA A 82 -9.24 -1.10 5.00
CA ALA A 82 -10.32 -1.38 4.07
C ALA A 82 -11.60 -0.60 4.41
N LEU A 83 -11.96 -0.49 5.69
CA LEU A 83 -13.11 0.29 6.16
C LEU A 83 -12.89 1.78 5.91
N LEU A 84 -11.70 2.32 6.22
CA LEU A 84 -11.35 3.71 5.92
C LEU A 84 -11.39 3.98 4.42
N ALA A 85 -10.87 3.07 3.61
CA ALA A 85 -10.93 3.18 2.16
C ALA A 85 -12.39 3.21 1.67
N ALA A 86 -13.22 2.29 2.14
CA ALA A 86 -14.65 2.24 1.79
C ALA A 86 -15.42 3.50 2.23
N ALA A 87 -15.04 4.11 3.36
CA ALA A 87 -15.70 5.31 3.88
C ALA A 87 -15.20 6.62 3.23
N LEU A 88 -13.92 6.69 2.87
CA LEU A 88 -13.26 7.94 2.45
C LEU A 88 -13.04 8.04 0.94
N LEU A 89 -12.81 6.92 0.24
CA LEU A 89 -12.67 6.97 -1.22
C LEU A 89 -14.05 7.18 -1.84
N ARG A 90 -14.22 8.36 -2.43
CA ARG A 90 -15.27 8.60 -3.42
C ARG A 90 -14.78 8.06 -4.75
N VAL A 91 -15.40 7.00 -5.24
CA VAL A 91 -15.15 6.48 -6.60
C VAL A 91 -15.77 7.47 -7.58
N PRO A 92 -14.99 8.27 -8.34
CA PRO A 92 -15.54 8.91 -9.52
C PRO A 92 -15.92 7.76 -10.46
N LYS A 93 -17.14 7.79 -11.01
CA LYS A 93 -17.55 6.86 -12.07
C LYS A 93 -16.55 7.01 -13.22
N THR A 94 -15.55 6.13 -13.29
CA THR A 94 -14.56 6.13 -14.37
C THR A 94 -15.31 6.08 -15.68
N ALA A 95 -15.28 7.19 -16.41
CA ALA A 95 -15.47 7.18 -17.85
C ALA A 95 -14.37 6.26 -18.39
N ALA A 96 -14.79 5.09 -18.85
CA ALA A 96 -13.96 4.19 -19.62
C ALA A 96 -13.64 4.88 -20.94
N GLU A 97 -12.64 5.76 -20.96
CA GLU A 97 -12.13 6.35 -22.19
C GLU A 97 -10.69 6.82 -21.96
N ASN A 98 -9.81 6.44 -22.87
CA ASN A 98 -8.39 6.80 -22.97
C ASN A 98 -7.38 5.82 -22.35
N GLU A 99 -7.59 4.52 -22.60
CA GLU A 99 -6.45 3.69 -23.03
C GLU A 99 -6.21 3.94 -24.53
N GLN A 100 -5.53 5.04 -24.87
CA GLN A 100 -4.88 5.16 -26.17
C GLN A 100 -3.44 4.63 -26.01
N PRO A 101 -3.08 3.49 -26.62
CA PRO A 101 -1.72 2.97 -26.58
C PRO A 101 -0.76 4.00 -27.19
N ALA A 102 0.37 4.21 -26.51
CA ALA A 102 1.44 5.12 -26.91
C ALA A 102 2.13 4.77 -28.25
N GLU A 103 1.64 3.79 -28.99
CA GLU A 103 2.17 3.29 -30.26
C GLU A 103 1.82 4.22 -31.44
N GLU A 104 0.74 5.00 -31.36
CA GLU A 104 0.29 5.86 -32.48
C GLU A 104 1.09 7.17 -32.63
N ARG A 105 1.85 7.58 -31.59
CA ARG A 105 2.68 8.81 -31.66
C ARG A 105 3.92 8.65 -32.55
N GLU A 106 4.36 7.42 -32.80
CA GLU A 106 5.51 7.14 -33.68
C GLU A 106 5.10 7.08 -35.17
N PHE A 107 3.86 6.70 -35.47
CA PHE A 107 3.37 6.55 -36.84
C PHE A 107 2.95 7.86 -37.52
N VAL A 108 2.57 8.89 -36.75
CA VAL A 108 2.09 10.18 -37.29
C VAL A 108 3.21 11.20 -37.54
N ALA A 109 4.42 10.92 -37.07
CA ALA A 109 5.60 11.79 -37.26
C ALA A 109 6.51 11.37 -38.43
N ALA A 110 6.13 10.33 -39.19
CA ALA A 110 6.80 9.86 -40.41
C ALA A 110 6.14 10.43 -41.67
#